data_AF-A0A9D4RQX9-F1
#
_entry.id   AF-A0A9D4RQX9-F1
#
_cell.length_a   1.000
_cell.length_b   1.000
_cell.length_c   1.000
_cell.angle_alpha   90.00
_cell.angle_beta   90.00
_cell.angle_gamma   90.00
#
_symmetry.space_group_name_H-M   'P 1'
#
loop_
_entity.id
_entity.type
_entity.pdbx_description
1 polymer ?
#
loop_
_entity_poly.entity_id
_entity_poly.type
_entity_poly.pdbx_seq_one_letter_code
_entity_poly.pdbx_strand_id
1 'polypeptide(L)'
;MQCATVSCDRGSGACTPCKTGYRGANCTATCSGNCKPGNNGRTCGQLNGFCDNGCNTGFYWVDCVLTCPTNCANKQCDANGLCTGCTEGYYGSTCANQCSGCFELQCSSVNGDCKTKCVAGKYGTKCISNCLETCNDSTCDQTTGKCEGEWSHSIFIF
;
A
#
# COMPACT_ATOMS: atom_id res chain seq x y z
N MET A 1 -26.74 -5.26 -27.64
CA MET A 1 -25.94 -6.48 -27.87
C MET A 1 -24.73 -6.12 -28.72
N GLN A 2 -23.50 -6.27 -28.22
CA GLN A 2 -22.26 -5.78 -28.84
C GLN A 2 -21.38 -6.91 -29.37
N CYS A 3 -21.97 -7.76 -30.19
CA CYS A 3 -21.26 -8.86 -30.85
C CYS A 3 -20.36 -8.32 -31.97
N ALA A 4 -19.20 -8.96 -32.17
CA ALA A 4 -18.51 -8.86 -33.45
C ALA A 4 -19.41 -9.48 -34.54
N THR A 5 -19.31 -8.97 -35.77
CA THR A 5 -20.31 -9.09 -36.84
C THR A 5 -20.62 -10.51 -37.35
N VAL A 6 -20.03 -11.57 -36.80
CA VAL A 6 -19.97 -12.90 -37.45
C VAL A 6 -20.45 -14.11 -36.62
N SER A 7 -20.75 -13.96 -35.34
CA SER A 7 -21.18 -15.10 -34.50
C SER A 7 -22.26 -14.68 -33.52
N CYS A 8 -23.52 -15.05 -33.76
CA CYS A 8 -24.61 -14.84 -32.81
C CYS A 8 -25.55 -16.05 -32.84
N ASP A 9 -25.69 -16.72 -31.71
CA ASP A 9 -26.69 -17.75 -31.52
C ASP A 9 -28.08 -17.12 -31.37
N ARG A 10 -29.02 -17.56 -32.21
CA ARG A 10 -30.34 -16.93 -32.33
C ARG A 10 -31.28 -17.29 -31.17
N GLY A 11 -31.02 -18.40 -30.47
CA GLY A 11 -31.87 -18.88 -29.36
C GLY A 11 -31.47 -18.32 -28.01
N SER A 12 -30.17 -18.28 -27.73
CA SER A 12 -29.59 -17.81 -26.47
C SER A 12 -29.16 -16.34 -26.48
N GLY A 13 -28.98 -15.74 -27.67
CA GLY A 13 -28.41 -14.42 -27.82
C GLY A 13 -26.90 -14.37 -27.52
N ALA A 14 -26.26 -15.54 -27.37
CA ALA A 14 -24.85 -15.65 -27.10
C ALA A 14 -24.01 -15.33 -28.35
N CYS A 15 -22.90 -14.63 -28.17
CA CYS A 15 -22.00 -14.31 -29.27
C CYS A 15 -20.53 -14.25 -28.86
N THR A 16 -19.67 -14.79 -29.72
CA THR A 16 -18.23 -14.88 -29.51
C THR A 16 -17.49 -14.64 -30.84
N PRO A 17 -16.61 -13.63 -30.95
CA PRO A 17 -16.17 -12.71 -29.89
C PRO A 17 -17.08 -11.49 -29.70
N CYS A 18 -17.00 -10.86 -28.52
CA CYS A 18 -17.54 -9.51 -28.30
C CYS A 18 -16.72 -8.43 -29.01
N LYS A 19 -17.34 -7.29 -29.32
CA LYS A 19 -16.59 -6.07 -29.69
C LYS A 19 -15.65 -5.67 -28.54
N THR A 20 -14.54 -5.01 -28.89
CA THR A 20 -13.58 -4.45 -27.92
C THR A 20 -14.29 -3.70 -26.79
N GLY A 21 -13.90 -4.00 -25.55
CA GLY A 21 -14.43 -3.37 -24.35
C GLY A 21 -15.73 -3.98 -23.82
N TYR A 22 -16.30 -4.98 -24.50
CA TYR A 22 -17.50 -5.71 -24.04
C TYR A 22 -17.18 -7.15 -23.64
N ARG A 23 -17.98 -7.67 -22.70
CA ARG A 23 -17.87 -9.01 -22.13
C ARG A 23 -19.25 -9.62 -21.83
N GLY A 24 -19.23 -10.87 -21.40
CA GLY A 24 -20.39 -11.71 -21.10
C GLY A 24 -20.75 -12.61 -22.28
N ALA A 25 -21.64 -13.58 -22.03
CA ALA A 25 -22.15 -14.47 -23.07
C ALA A 25 -22.82 -13.69 -24.21
N ASN A 26 -23.51 -12.59 -23.88
CA ASN A 26 -24.32 -11.79 -24.82
C ASN A 26 -23.71 -10.40 -25.11
N CYS A 27 -22.45 -10.17 -24.71
CA CYS A 27 -21.74 -8.91 -24.93
C CYS A 27 -22.52 -7.65 -24.49
N THR A 28 -23.06 -7.68 -23.27
CA THR A 28 -23.83 -6.57 -22.66
C THR A 28 -23.07 -5.87 -21.54
N ALA A 29 -22.17 -6.58 -20.85
CA ALA A 29 -21.32 -5.99 -19.82
C ALA A 29 -20.08 -5.38 -20.47
N THR A 30 -19.49 -4.38 -19.82
CA THR A 30 -18.21 -3.80 -20.26
C THR A 30 -17.05 -4.36 -19.45
N CYS A 31 -15.86 -4.27 -20.01
CA CYS A 31 -14.62 -4.41 -19.24
C CYS A 31 -14.54 -3.31 -18.16
N SER A 32 -13.77 -3.58 -17.11
CA SER A 32 -13.43 -2.56 -16.12
C SER A 32 -12.78 -1.35 -16.79
N GLY A 33 -13.18 -0.14 -16.42
CA GLY A 33 -12.56 1.09 -16.90
C GLY A 33 -11.09 1.21 -16.50
N ASN A 34 -10.67 0.41 -15.51
CA ASN A 34 -9.32 0.37 -14.97
C ASN A 34 -8.43 -0.69 -15.64
N CYS A 35 -8.95 -1.48 -16.58
CA CYS A 35 -8.07 -2.28 -17.44
C CYS A 35 -7.17 -1.35 -18.27
N LYS A 36 -5.88 -1.68 -18.34
CA LYS A 36 -4.93 -0.99 -19.22
C LYS A 36 -5.35 -1.16 -20.69
N PRO A 37 -5.32 -0.08 -21.48
CA PRO A 37 -5.49 -0.20 -22.92
C PRO A 37 -4.25 -0.90 -23.52
N GLY A 38 -4.49 -1.89 -24.37
CA GLY A 38 -3.48 -2.45 -25.28
C GLY A 38 -3.58 -1.81 -26.68
N ASN A 39 -2.95 -2.43 -27.68
CA ASN A 39 -2.97 -1.94 -29.07
C ASN A 39 -4.38 -1.87 -29.66
N ASN A 40 -5.28 -2.74 -29.21
CA ASN A 40 -6.67 -2.82 -29.68
C ASN A 40 -7.66 -2.16 -28.71
N GLY A 41 -7.19 -1.25 -27.84
CA GLY A 41 -8.00 -0.61 -26.81
C GLY A 41 -8.07 -1.41 -25.51
N ARG A 42 -9.08 -1.13 -24.67
CA ARG A 42 -9.29 -1.85 -23.41
C ARG A 42 -9.94 -3.20 -23.68
N THR A 43 -9.25 -4.26 -23.30
CA THR A 43 -9.73 -5.64 -23.48
C THR A 43 -9.70 -6.38 -22.15
N CYS A 44 -10.61 -7.35 -22.04
CA CYS A 44 -10.71 -8.25 -20.91
C CYS A 44 -11.32 -9.57 -21.39
N GLY A 45 -11.06 -10.64 -20.64
CA GLY A 45 -11.61 -11.95 -20.93
C GLY A 45 -13.14 -11.92 -21.00
N GLN A 46 -13.70 -12.48 -22.07
CA GLN A 46 -15.13 -12.38 -22.35
C GLN A 46 -16.01 -12.96 -21.23
N LEU A 47 -15.61 -14.07 -20.59
CA LEU A 47 -16.43 -14.71 -19.56
C LEU A 47 -16.09 -14.28 -18.13
N ASN A 48 -14.80 -14.15 -17.82
CA ASN A 48 -14.33 -13.82 -16.46
C ASN A 48 -14.16 -12.31 -16.23
N GLY A 49 -14.00 -11.50 -17.29
CA GLY A 49 -13.71 -10.07 -17.22
C GLY A 49 -12.31 -9.71 -16.74
N PHE A 50 -11.37 -10.64 -16.75
CA PHE A 50 -10.00 -10.36 -16.32
C PHE A 50 -9.31 -9.50 -17.36
N CYS A 51 -8.60 -8.47 -16.94
CA CYS A 51 -7.96 -7.52 -17.83
C CYS A 51 -6.74 -8.16 -18.51
N ASP A 52 -6.72 -8.19 -19.84
CA ASP A 52 -5.66 -8.91 -20.59
C ASP A 52 -4.29 -8.21 -20.48
N ASN A 53 -4.29 -6.89 -20.28
CA ASN A 53 -3.08 -6.06 -20.22
C ASN A 53 -2.79 -5.54 -18.79
N GLY A 54 -3.42 -6.14 -17.78
CA GLY A 54 -3.33 -5.71 -16.38
C GLY A 54 -4.05 -4.39 -16.10
N CYS A 55 -3.71 -3.78 -14.95
CA CYS A 55 -4.45 -2.64 -14.38
C CYS A 55 -3.75 -1.29 -14.56
N ASN A 56 -4.54 -0.24 -14.72
CA ASN A 56 -4.07 1.15 -14.64
C ASN A 56 -3.41 1.39 -13.27
N THR A 57 -2.47 2.34 -13.21
CA THR A 57 -1.82 2.74 -11.96
C THR A 57 -2.86 3.08 -10.89
N GLY A 58 -2.65 2.58 -9.67
CA GLY A 58 -3.59 2.74 -8.57
C GLY A 58 -4.64 1.64 -8.45
N PHE A 59 -4.68 0.66 -9.36
CA PHE A 59 -5.59 -0.48 -9.30
C PHE A 59 -4.85 -1.81 -9.37
N TYR A 60 -5.41 -2.84 -8.73
CA TYR A 60 -4.85 -4.19 -8.71
C TYR A 60 -5.96 -5.24 -8.80
N TRP A 61 -5.56 -6.50 -8.66
CA TRP A 61 -6.37 -7.69 -8.91
C TRP A 61 -6.62 -7.97 -10.40
N VAL A 62 -7.22 -9.12 -10.70
CA VAL A 62 -7.36 -9.63 -12.08
C VAL A 62 -8.33 -8.83 -12.94
N ASP A 63 -9.32 -8.16 -12.35
CA ASP A 63 -10.33 -7.35 -13.03
C ASP A 63 -10.21 -5.84 -12.72
N CYS A 64 -9.14 -5.44 -12.01
CA CYS A 64 -8.79 -4.05 -11.74
C CYS A 64 -9.89 -3.25 -11.01
N VAL A 65 -10.69 -3.91 -10.17
CA VAL A 65 -11.72 -3.24 -9.36
C VAL A 65 -11.20 -2.76 -8.01
N LEU A 66 -10.09 -3.33 -7.51
CA LEU A 66 -9.51 -2.98 -6.23
C LEU A 66 -8.47 -1.87 -6.40
N THR A 67 -8.42 -0.94 -5.44
CA THR A 67 -7.50 0.21 -5.44
C THR A 67 -6.29 -0.04 -4.56
N CYS A 68 -5.10 0.32 -5.03
CA CYS A 68 -3.89 0.28 -4.22
C CYS A 68 -4.07 1.07 -2.91
N PRO A 69 -3.44 0.64 -1.80
CA PRO A 69 -3.43 1.42 -0.56
C PRO A 69 -2.99 2.87 -0.78
N THR A 70 -3.66 3.79 -0.07
CA THR A 70 -3.50 5.25 -0.26
C THR A 70 -2.05 5.72 -0.13
N ASN A 71 -1.30 5.13 0.79
CA ASN A 71 0.06 5.53 1.13
C ASN A 71 1.13 4.73 0.40
N CYS A 72 0.77 3.93 -0.61
CA CYS A 72 1.77 3.38 -1.53
C CYS A 72 2.41 4.52 -2.33
N ALA A 73 3.73 4.51 -2.45
CA ALA A 73 4.46 5.45 -3.28
C ALA A 73 3.94 5.41 -4.73
N ASN A 74 3.67 6.59 -5.31
CA ASN A 74 3.12 6.75 -6.66
C ASN A 74 1.82 5.97 -6.93
N LYS A 75 1.07 5.57 -5.88
CA LYS A 75 -0.10 4.68 -5.98
C LYS A 75 0.23 3.33 -6.67
N GLN A 76 1.44 2.82 -6.49
CA GLN A 76 1.88 1.56 -7.08
C GLN A 76 1.82 0.42 -6.06
N CYS A 77 1.14 -0.66 -6.45
CA CYS A 77 1.08 -1.90 -5.70
C CYS A 77 1.15 -3.10 -6.64
N ASP A 78 1.48 -4.27 -6.11
CA ASP A 78 1.50 -5.53 -6.84
C ASP A 78 0.08 -6.09 -7.10
N ALA A 79 0.00 -7.27 -7.71
CA ALA A 79 -1.28 -7.93 -8.01
C ALA A 79 -2.12 -8.30 -6.77
N ASN A 80 -1.53 -8.26 -5.57
CA ASN A 80 -2.17 -8.56 -4.28
C ASN A 80 -2.43 -7.29 -3.45
N GLY A 81 -2.06 -6.10 -3.95
CA GLY A 81 -2.24 -4.84 -3.24
C GLY A 81 -1.09 -4.49 -2.30
N LEU A 82 0.06 -5.17 -2.39
CA LEU A 82 1.25 -4.84 -1.61
C LEU A 82 2.02 -3.70 -2.26
N CYS A 83 2.40 -2.69 -1.46
CA CYS A 83 3.13 -1.54 -1.95
C CYS A 83 4.60 -1.92 -2.23
N THR A 84 5.17 -1.38 -3.31
CA THR A 84 6.63 -1.47 -3.57
C THR A 84 7.44 -0.52 -2.69
N GLY A 85 6.78 0.51 -2.15
CA GLY A 85 7.33 1.46 -1.20
C GLY A 85 6.22 2.33 -0.61
N CYS A 86 6.51 3.01 0.49
CA CYS A 86 5.56 3.89 1.16
C CYS A 86 5.88 5.36 0.89
N THR A 87 4.85 6.20 0.91
CA THR A 87 5.03 7.64 1.07
C THR A 87 5.75 7.94 2.39
N GLU A 88 6.46 9.07 2.45
CA GLU A 88 7.16 9.49 3.65
C GLU A 88 6.21 9.52 4.86
N GLY A 89 6.69 9.06 6.01
CA GLY A 89 5.89 8.95 7.22
C GLY A 89 5.00 7.70 7.32
N TYR A 90 5.10 6.73 6.39
CA TYR A 90 4.33 5.48 6.46
C TYR A 90 5.20 4.23 6.29
N TYR A 91 4.72 3.10 6.82
CA TYR A 91 5.42 1.82 6.75
C TYR A 91 4.50 0.59 6.76
N GLY A 92 5.09 -0.56 6.44
CA GLY A 92 4.43 -1.86 6.35
C GLY A 92 4.11 -2.23 4.90
N SER A 93 3.73 -3.49 4.68
CA SER A 93 3.51 -4.05 3.33
C SER A 93 2.39 -3.35 2.53
N THR A 94 1.45 -2.71 3.24
CA THR A 94 0.36 -1.92 2.65
C THR A 94 0.44 -0.43 3.02
N CYS A 95 1.53 0.00 3.67
CA CYS A 95 1.71 1.39 4.14
C CYS A 95 0.56 1.91 5.01
N ALA A 96 -0.12 1.01 5.74
CA ALA A 96 -1.23 1.35 6.60
C ALA A 96 -0.80 1.98 7.94
N ASN A 97 0.46 1.80 8.33
CA ASN A 97 0.98 2.31 9.60
C ASN A 97 1.71 3.63 9.39
N GLN A 98 1.48 4.59 10.28
CA GLN A 98 2.14 5.88 10.27
C GLN A 98 3.36 5.86 11.19
N CYS A 99 4.48 6.43 10.75
CA CYS A 99 5.64 6.70 11.60
C CYS A 99 5.20 7.63 12.73
N SER A 100 5.60 7.33 13.96
CA SER A 100 5.25 8.15 15.12
C SER A 100 6.46 8.31 16.03
N GLY A 101 6.69 9.50 16.58
CA GLY A 101 7.76 9.73 17.54
C GLY A 101 9.18 9.76 16.94
N CYS A 102 9.36 9.46 15.66
CA CYS A 102 10.63 9.68 14.95
C CYS A 102 10.82 11.17 14.64
N PHE A 103 12.06 11.64 14.70
CA PHE A 103 12.42 12.97 14.20
C PHE A 103 12.02 13.11 12.73
N GLU A 104 11.32 14.21 12.39
CA GLU A 104 10.77 14.48 11.04
C GLU A 104 9.89 13.35 10.46
N LEU A 105 9.34 12.46 11.30
CA LEU A 105 8.58 11.27 10.87
C LEU A 105 9.38 10.32 9.96
N GLN A 106 10.71 10.37 10.02
CA GLN A 106 11.56 9.53 9.20
C GLN A 106 11.73 8.14 9.81
N CYS A 107 10.93 7.19 9.33
CA CYS A 107 11.06 5.78 9.69
C CYS A 107 11.28 4.86 8.47
N SER A 108 11.77 3.66 8.74
CA SER A 108 11.89 2.57 7.77
C SER A 108 10.51 2.23 7.22
N SER A 109 10.34 2.29 5.90
CA SER A 109 9.08 1.93 5.24
C SER A 109 8.72 0.45 5.37
N VAL A 110 9.65 -0.40 5.80
CA VAL A 110 9.41 -1.83 5.97
C VAL A 110 8.80 -2.11 7.33
N ASN A 111 9.47 -1.68 8.40
CA ASN A 111 9.15 -2.09 9.76
C ASN A 111 8.77 -0.93 10.68
N GLY A 112 9.00 0.33 10.31
CA GLY A 112 8.67 1.50 11.11
C GLY A 112 9.73 1.93 12.11
N ASP A 113 10.94 1.36 12.06
CA ASP A 113 12.04 1.81 12.93
C ASP A 113 12.54 3.20 12.50
N CYS A 114 12.78 4.09 13.45
CA CYS A 114 13.24 5.45 13.18
C CYS A 114 14.66 5.42 12.61
N LYS A 115 14.89 6.22 11.55
CA LYS A 115 16.19 6.21 10.83
C LYS A 115 17.30 6.95 11.57
N THR A 116 16.93 7.97 12.33
CA THR A 116 17.87 8.92 12.95
C THR A 116 17.77 8.88 14.47
N LYS A 117 16.75 9.55 15.03
CA LYS A 117 16.52 9.66 16.47
C LYS A 117 15.03 9.83 16.78
N CYS A 118 14.69 9.66 18.04
CA CYS A 118 13.38 10.02 18.55
C CYS A 118 13.22 11.54 18.69
N VAL A 119 11.97 12.01 18.68
CA VAL A 119 11.62 13.32 19.24
C VAL A 119 11.92 13.34 20.74
N ALA A 120 12.11 14.52 21.32
CA ALA A 120 12.37 14.68 22.74
C ALA A 120 11.28 13.99 23.58
N GLY A 121 11.68 13.33 24.67
CA GLY A 121 10.76 12.60 25.54
C GLY A 121 10.38 11.20 25.07
N LYS A 122 10.98 10.67 23.99
CA LYS A 122 10.71 9.30 23.50
C LYS A 122 11.96 8.45 23.30
N TYR A 123 11.79 7.14 23.41
CA TYR A 123 12.86 6.15 23.21
C TYR A 123 12.35 4.85 22.58
N GLY A 124 13.30 3.99 22.22
CA GLY A 124 13.11 2.71 21.54
C GLY A 124 13.25 2.83 20.03
N THR A 125 13.42 1.70 19.33
CA THR A 125 13.68 1.68 17.88
C THR A 125 12.57 2.32 17.05
N LYS A 126 11.33 2.30 17.54
CA LYS A 126 10.16 2.94 16.92
C LYS A 126 9.71 4.23 17.63
N CYS A 127 10.43 4.66 18.68
CA CYS A 127 10.09 5.83 19.47
C CYS A 127 8.63 5.84 19.98
N ILE A 128 8.15 4.68 20.43
CA ILE A 128 6.79 4.52 20.96
C ILE A 128 6.77 4.76 22.48
N SER A 129 7.87 4.42 23.16
CA SER A 129 7.99 4.55 24.61
C SER A 129 8.35 5.99 24.99
N ASN A 130 7.81 6.47 26.11
CA ASN A 130 8.10 7.80 26.63
C ASN A 130 9.18 7.73 27.73
N CYS A 131 10.09 8.69 27.75
CA CYS A 131 11.04 8.88 28.85
C CYS A 131 10.29 9.09 30.18
N LEU A 132 10.95 8.76 31.29
CA LEU A 132 10.40 9.10 32.61
C LEU A 132 10.34 10.63 32.76
N GLU A 133 9.23 11.13 33.31
CA GLU A 133 9.04 12.57 33.59
C GLU A 133 10.09 13.13 34.56
N THR A 134 10.69 12.26 35.38
CA THR A 134 11.76 12.62 36.33
C THR A 134 13.12 12.83 35.67
N CYS A 135 13.28 12.48 34.39
CA CYS A 135 14.49 12.82 33.65
C CYS A 135 14.56 14.34 33.45
N ASN A 136 15.75 14.92 33.55
CA ASN A 136 15.95 16.35 33.30
C ASN A 136 15.47 16.69 31.87
N ASP A 137 14.52 17.63 31.75
CA ASP A 137 13.81 17.96 30.50
C ASP A 137 13.22 16.76 29.73
N SER A 138 12.84 15.68 30.44
CA SER A 138 12.37 14.42 29.82
C SER A 138 13.39 13.82 28.82
N THR A 139 14.68 14.10 28.99
CA THR A 139 15.73 13.60 28.09
C THR A 139 16.24 12.25 28.59
N CYS A 140 16.16 11.23 27.74
CA CYS A 140 16.65 9.89 28.03
C CYS A 140 17.35 9.27 26.82
N ASP A 141 18.20 8.29 27.07
CA ASP A 141 18.89 7.52 26.04
C ASP A 141 17.86 6.88 25.11
N GLN A 142 17.99 7.20 23.84
CA GLN A 142 17.05 6.85 22.79
C GLN A 142 16.88 5.34 22.54
N THR A 143 17.78 4.49 23.05
CA THR A 143 17.67 3.03 22.90
C THR A 143 17.14 2.36 24.17
N THR A 144 17.65 2.80 25.32
CA THR A 144 17.45 2.16 26.62
C THR A 144 16.41 2.85 27.50
N GLY A 145 16.10 4.12 27.23
CA GLY A 145 15.15 4.91 28.01
C GLY A 145 15.69 5.43 29.35
N LYS A 146 16.98 5.25 29.63
CA LYS A 146 17.62 5.72 30.87
C LYS A 146 17.87 7.23 30.80
N CYS A 147 17.64 7.96 31.89
CA CYS A 147 17.86 9.41 31.90
C CYS A 147 19.32 9.74 31.56
N GLU A 148 19.53 10.66 30.61
CA GLU A 148 20.87 11.15 30.32
C GLU A 148 21.30 12.07 31.47
N GLY A 149 22.40 11.74 32.15
CA GLY A 149 22.88 12.50 33.30
C GLY A 149 22.61 11.89 34.68
N GLU A 150 22.22 10.61 34.76
CA GLU A 150 22.42 9.86 36.01
C GLU A 150 23.93 9.70 36.24
N TRP A 151 24.46 10.54 37.13
CA TRP A 151 25.71 10.27 37.81
C TRP A 151 25.65 8.84 38.33
N SER A 152 26.52 8.01 37.79
CA SER A 152 26.93 6.72 38.33
C SER A 152 27.59 6.94 39.69
N HIS A 153 26.84 7.37 40.70
CA HIS A 153 27.15 7.03 42.07
C HIS A 153 26.70 5.59 42.28
N SER A 154 27.50 4.69 41.71
CA SER A 154 27.82 3.45 42.43
C SER A 154 28.16 3.85 43.85
N ILE A 155 27.20 3.65 44.75
CA ILE A 155 27.40 3.71 46.18
C ILE A 155 28.53 2.72 46.48
N PHE A 156 29.76 3.21 46.58
CA PHE A 156 30.82 2.55 47.32
C PHE A 156 30.46 2.73 48.80
N ILE A 157 29.78 1.74 49.36
CA ILE A 157 29.76 1.58 50.82
C ILE A 157 31.12 0.98 51.16
N PHE A 158 31.99 1.81 51.75
CA PHE A 158 33.15 1.35 52.52
C PHE A 158 32.70 0.75 53.84
#